data_AF-A0A6S6RUE6-F1
#
_entry.id   AF-A0A6S6RUE6-F1
#
_cell.length_a   1.000
_cell.length_b   1.000
_cell.length_c   1.000
_cell.angle_alpha   90.00
_cell.angle_beta   90.00
_cell.angle_gamma   90.00
#
_symmetry.space_group_name_H-M   'P 1'
#
loop_
_entity.id
_entity.type
_entity.pdbx_description
1 polymer ?
#
loop_
_entity_poly.entity_id
_entity_poly.type
_entity_poly.pdbx_seq_one_letter_code
_entity_poly.pdbx_strand_id
1 'polypeptide(L)'
;MSYSIDFRRKVIFTMEEEGLSIRETAKQFRIGSASVSRWINQIEPKASTTRQRKIDKSELIKDVEQYPDAYPKERAERFGVCQKAIWQALKKMGVTYKKLYVIRKPTKTLDKRFNKKTTV
;
A
#
# COMPACT_ATOMS: atom_id res chain seq x y z
N MET A 1 -22.40 -4.85 -8.51
CA MET A 1 -22.06 -5.90 -9.50
C MET A 1 -21.41 -5.22 -10.70
N SER A 2 -20.24 -5.68 -11.15
CA SER A 2 -19.61 -5.17 -12.37
C SER A 2 -19.88 -6.15 -13.51
N TYR A 3 -20.39 -5.66 -14.63
CA TYR A 3 -20.56 -6.47 -15.84
C TYR A 3 -19.22 -6.63 -16.55
N SER A 4 -18.97 -7.79 -17.15
CA SER A 4 -17.78 -8.06 -17.96
C SER A 4 -17.73 -7.15 -19.18
N ILE A 5 -16.53 -6.88 -19.69
CA ILE A 5 -16.32 -6.00 -20.86
C ILE A 5 -17.02 -6.59 -22.09
N ASP A 6 -16.94 -7.90 -22.29
CA ASP A 6 -17.56 -8.59 -23.42
C ASP A 6 -19.08 -8.42 -23.43
N PHE A 7 -19.69 -8.47 -22.24
CA PHE A 7 -21.13 -8.25 -22.11
C PHE A 7 -21.52 -6.81 -22.47
N ARG A 8 -20.74 -5.82 -22.03
CA ARG A 8 -20.98 -4.41 -22.39
C ARG A 8 -20.89 -4.18 -23.89
N ARG A 9 -19.86 -4.77 -24.52
CA ARG A 9 -19.68 -4.73 -25.99
C ARG A 9 -20.85 -5.38 -26.71
N LYS A 10 -21.30 -6.55 -26.25
CA LYS A 10 -22.45 -7.23 -26.82
C LYS A 10 -23.72 -6.37 -26.76
N VAL A 11 -24.00 -5.74 -25.61
CA VAL A 11 -25.18 -4.89 -25.43
C VAL A 11 -25.15 -3.68 -26.36
N ILE A 12 -23.99 -3.03 -26.51
CA ILE A 12 -23.84 -1.90 -27.44
C ILE A 12 -23.99 -2.35 -28.89
N PHE A 13 -23.35 -3.47 -29.26
CA PHE A 13 -23.46 -4.03 -30.61
C PHE A 13 -24.92 -4.32 -30.99
N THR A 14 -25.68 -4.99 -30.12
CA THR A 14 -27.10 -5.26 -30.37
C THR A 14 -27.96 -4.00 -30.43
N MET A 15 -27.60 -2.97 -29.65
CA MET A 15 -28.32 -1.69 -29.69
C MET A 15 -28.11 -0.96 -31.03
N GLU A 16 -26.89 -0.99 -31.57
CA GLU A 16 -26.54 -0.40 -32.86
C GLU A 16 -27.12 -1.19 -34.03
N GLU A 17 -27.11 -2.53 -33.95
CA GLU A 17 -27.65 -3.42 -34.98
C GLU A 17 -29.19 -3.31 -35.08
N GLU A 18 -29.89 -3.30 -33.95
CA GLU A 18 -31.35 -3.25 -33.89
C GLU A 18 -31.90 -1.79 -33.92
N GLY A 19 -31.03 -0.78 -33.81
CA GLY A 19 -31.42 0.64 -33.81
C GLY A 19 -32.26 1.06 -32.59
N LEU A 20 -32.11 0.35 -31.46
CA LEU A 20 -32.96 0.49 -30.28
C LEU A 20 -32.63 1.72 -29.43
N SER A 21 -33.65 2.23 -28.73
CA SER A 21 -33.43 3.22 -27.67
C SER A 21 -32.71 2.61 -26.47
N ILE A 22 -32.01 3.44 -25.69
CA ILE A 22 -31.35 3.06 -24.44
C ILE A 22 -32.32 2.36 -23.48
N ARG A 23 -33.57 2.83 -23.40
CA ARG A 23 -34.61 2.24 -22.52
C ARG A 23 -35.06 0.86 -22.99
N GLU A 24 -35.17 0.67 -24.30
CA GLU A 24 -35.61 -0.59 -24.90
C GLU A 24 -34.52 -1.66 -24.76
N THR A 25 -33.27 -1.29 -25.07
CA THR A 25 -32.08 -2.11 -24.84
C THR A 25 -31.97 -2.53 -23.37
N ALA A 26 -32.13 -1.58 -22.45
CA ALA A 26 -32.13 -1.85 -21.02
C ALA A 26 -33.23 -2.85 -20.60
N LYS A 27 -34.41 -2.76 -21.21
CA LYS A 27 -35.54 -3.69 -20.96
C LYS A 27 -35.25 -5.10 -21.53
N GLN A 28 -34.71 -5.18 -22.74
CA GLN A 28 -34.34 -6.43 -23.42
C GLN A 28 -33.31 -7.23 -22.60
N PHE A 29 -32.25 -6.56 -22.14
CA PHE A 29 -31.19 -7.18 -21.33
C PHE A 29 -31.47 -7.21 -19.82
N ARG A 30 -32.60 -6.63 -19.36
CA ARG A 30 -32.98 -6.50 -17.95
C ARG A 30 -31.91 -5.81 -17.10
N ILE A 31 -31.36 -4.71 -17.62
CA ILE A 31 -30.34 -3.89 -16.95
C ILE A 31 -30.94 -2.51 -16.67
N GLY A 32 -30.40 -1.77 -15.69
CA GLY A 32 -30.74 -0.36 -15.51
C GLY A 32 -30.31 0.50 -16.71
N SER A 33 -31.18 1.39 -17.18
CA SER A 33 -30.92 2.32 -18.30
C SER A 33 -29.65 3.14 -18.11
N ALA A 34 -29.36 3.57 -16.88
CA ALA A 34 -28.15 4.31 -16.54
C ALA A 34 -26.86 3.52 -16.81
N SER A 35 -26.88 2.19 -16.75
CA SER A 35 -25.71 1.36 -17.07
C SER A 35 -25.41 1.39 -18.55
N VAL A 36 -26.45 1.26 -19.39
CA VAL A 36 -26.31 1.33 -20.86
C VAL A 36 -25.79 2.70 -21.26
N SER A 37 -26.36 3.79 -20.72
CA SER A 37 -25.84 5.16 -20.95
C SER A 37 -24.38 5.31 -20.52
N ARG A 38 -23.96 4.70 -19.41
CA ARG A 38 -22.55 4.74 -18.98
C ARG A 38 -21.63 4.00 -19.94
N TRP A 39 -22.06 2.87 -20.49
CA TRP A 39 -21.24 2.08 -21.41
C TRP A 39 -21.06 2.72 -22.77
N ILE A 40 -22.08 3.44 -23.26
CA ILE A 40 -21.98 4.26 -24.49
C ILE A 40 -20.85 5.29 -24.33
N ASN A 41 -20.77 5.94 -23.16
CA ASN A 41 -19.72 6.92 -22.89
C ASN A 41 -18.36 6.26 -22.59
N GLN A 42 -18.36 5.14 -21.84
CA GLN A 42 -17.15 4.45 -21.42
C GLN A 42 -17.40 2.94 -21.22
N ILE A 43 -16.92 2.14 -22.17
CA ILE A 43 -17.05 0.67 -22.14
C ILE A 43 -16.15 0.09 -21.04
N GLU A 44 -14.90 0.55 -20.99
CA GLU A 44 -13.92 0.05 -20.04
C GLU A 44 -14.26 0.48 -18.60
N PRO A 45 -14.15 -0.43 -17.60
CA PRO A 45 -14.38 -0.06 -16.22
C PRO A 45 -13.40 1.02 -15.79
N LYS A 46 -13.91 2.03 -15.06
CA LYS A 46 -13.07 3.06 -14.47
C LYS A 46 -12.08 2.42 -13.50
N ALA A 47 -10.78 2.66 -13.72
CA ALA A 47 -9.74 2.20 -12.82
C ALA A 47 -9.97 2.76 -11.42
N SER A 48 -9.86 1.91 -10.41
CA SER A 48 -9.91 2.36 -9.03
C SER A 48 -8.58 3.06 -8.70
N THR A 49 -8.66 4.34 -8.35
CA THR A 49 -7.49 5.05 -7.85
C THR A 49 -7.21 4.59 -6.42
N THR A 50 -5.93 4.33 -6.11
CA THR A 50 -5.55 4.04 -4.73
C THR A 50 -5.70 5.30 -3.88
N ARG A 51 -6.34 5.17 -2.71
CA ARG A 51 -6.46 6.27 -1.76
C ARG A 51 -5.07 6.74 -1.31
N GLN A 52 -4.80 8.03 -1.47
CA GLN A 52 -3.60 8.67 -0.90
C GLN A 52 -3.71 8.67 0.63
N ARG A 53 -2.65 8.19 1.29
CA ARG A 53 -2.54 8.15 2.76
C ARG A 53 -1.65 9.30 3.22
N LYS A 54 -1.64 9.57 4.53
CA LYS A 54 -0.84 10.67 5.13
C LYS A 54 0.68 10.50 4.98
N ILE A 55 1.16 9.27 4.80
CA ILE A 55 2.60 8.98 4.68
C ILE A 55 2.91 8.81 3.21
N ASP A 56 3.78 9.65 2.67
CA ASP A 56 4.40 9.39 1.37
C ASP A 56 5.45 8.28 1.53
N LYS A 57 5.34 7.25 0.69
CA LYS A 57 6.28 6.14 0.68
C LYS A 57 7.65 6.58 0.18
N SER A 58 7.69 7.53 -0.75
CA SER A 58 8.96 8.00 -1.33
C SER A 58 9.81 8.70 -0.26
N GLU A 59 9.18 9.54 0.55
CA GLU A 59 9.81 10.22 1.68
C GLU A 59 10.20 9.24 2.79
N LEU A 60 9.35 8.26 3.10
CA LEU A 60 9.68 7.26 4.11
C LEU A 60 10.88 6.39 3.73
N ILE A 61 11.08 6.09 2.44
CA ILE A 61 12.27 5.35 1.97
C ILE A 61 13.52 6.19 2.18
N LYS A 62 13.51 7.47 1.81
CA LYS A 62 14.63 8.38 2.04
C LYS A 62 14.98 8.52 3.53
N ASP A 63 13.97 8.61 4.40
CA ASP A 63 14.18 8.66 5.85
C ASP A 63 14.77 7.35 6.40
N VAL A 64 14.42 6.20 5.83
CA VAL A 64 15.03 4.90 6.16
C VAL A 64 16.50 4.85 5.75
N GLU A 65 16.84 5.35 4.57
CA GLU A 65 18.22 5.41 4.08
C GLU A 65 19.09 6.37 4.90
N GLN A 66 18.54 7.54 5.24
CA GLN A 66 19.27 8.56 6.00
C GLN A 66 19.48 8.16 7.47
N TYR A 67 18.52 7.44 8.05
CA TYR A 67 18.55 7.06 9.46
C TYR A 67 18.22 5.58 9.63
N PRO A 68 19.11 4.64 9.28
CA PRO A 68 18.79 3.21 9.29
C PRO A 68 18.41 2.68 10.68
N ASP A 69 19.04 3.20 11.73
CA ASP A 69 18.84 2.77 13.12
C ASP A 69 17.70 3.52 13.85
N ALA A 70 17.02 4.46 13.17
CA ALA A 70 15.96 5.25 13.81
C ALA A 70 14.75 4.39 14.17
N TYR A 71 14.25 4.60 15.39
CA TYR A 71 13.08 3.90 15.89
C TYR A 71 11.81 4.39 15.21
N PRO A 72 10.77 3.55 15.06
CA PRO A 72 9.49 3.98 14.47
C PRO A 72 8.82 5.16 15.19
N LYS A 73 9.16 5.42 16.46
CA LYS A 73 8.70 6.59 17.22
C LYS A 73 9.33 7.89 16.71
N GLU A 74 10.64 7.90 16.52
CA GLU A 74 11.39 9.08 16.02
C GLU A 74 10.95 9.43 14.59
N ARG A 75 10.75 8.40 13.75
CA ARG A 75 10.20 8.59 12.41
C ARG A 75 8.78 9.16 12.47
N ALA A 76 7.95 8.64 13.36
CA ALA A 76 6.59 9.13 13.55
C ALA A 76 6.54 10.62 13.95
N GLU A 77 7.47 11.08 14.79
CA GLU A 77 7.62 12.49 15.15
C GLU A 77 7.97 13.36 13.93
N ARG A 78 8.90 12.91 13.06
CA ARG A 78 9.26 13.61 11.81
C ARG A 78 8.10 13.72 10.83
N PHE A 79 7.31 12.65 10.69
CA PHE A 79 6.17 12.59 9.77
C PHE A 79 4.85 13.09 10.38
N GLY A 80 4.82 13.45 11.67
CA GLY A 80 3.59 13.88 12.37
C GLY A 80 2.49 12.81 12.40
N VAL A 81 2.86 11.53 12.46
CA VAL A 81 1.94 10.39 12.46
C VAL A 81 2.12 9.51 13.70
N CYS A 82 1.21 8.55 13.92
CA CYS A 82 1.41 7.59 15.00
C CYS A 82 2.47 6.53 14.64
N GLN A 83 3.20 6.03 15.64
CA GLN A 83 4.22 4.98 15.49
C GLN A 83 3.69 3.75 14.74
N LYS A 84 2.42 3.37 14.99
CA LYS A 84 1.79 2.21 14.34
C LYS A 84 1.67 2.39 12.83
N ALA A 85 1.42 3.61 12.35
CA ALA A 85 1.31 3.90 10.93
C ALA A 85 2.65 3.70 10.21
N ILE A 86 3.75 4.17 10.82
CA ILE A 86 5.12 3.94 10.31
C ILE A 86 5.42 2.43 10.26
N TRP A 87 5.14 1.70 11.35
CA TRP A 87 5.36 0.25 11.38
C TRP A 87 4.59 -0.50 10.28
N GLN A 88 3.31 -0.15 10.06
CA GLN A 88 2.52 -0.73 8.97
C GLN A 88 3.08 -0.39 7.59
N ALA A 89 3.54 0.85 7.39
CA ALA A 89 4.14 1.29 6.13
C ALA A 89 5.44 0.53 5.83
N LEU A 90 6.36 0.45 6.79
CA LEU A 90 7.62 -0.31 6.65
C LEU A 90 7.36 -1.79 6.36
N LYS A 91 6.43 -2.41 7.10
CA LYS A 91 6.04 -3.81 6.86
C LYS A 91 5.48 -4.03 5.45
N LYS A 92 4.68 -3.10 4.93
CA LYS A 92 4.12 -3.17 3.57
C LYS A 92 5.20 -3.01 2.49
N MET A 93 6.27 -2.28 2.78
CA MET A 93 7.41 -2.10 1.88
C MET A 93 8.44 -3.23 1.99
N GLY A 94 8.28 -4.18 2.91
CA GLY A 94 9.22 -5.28 3.11
C GLY A 94 10.52 -4.85 3.82
N VAL A 95 10.60 -3.62 4.33
CA VAL A 95 11.75 -3.14 5.09
C VAL A 95 11.73 -3.81 6.47
N THR A 96 12.65 -4.73 6.69
CA THR A 96 12.82 -5.42 7.98
C THR A 96 14.26 -5.35 8.43
N TYR A 97 14.47 -5.01 9.71
CA TYR A 97 15.79 -5.02 10.30
C TYR A 97 16.18 -6.47 10.64
N LYS A 98 17.09 -7.06 9.84
CA LYS A 98 17.66 -8.37 10.14
C LYS A 98 18.91 -8.19 10.98
N LYS A 99 18.82 -8.52 12.27
CA LYS A 99 19.98 -8.48 13.17
C LYS A 99 20.95 -9.61 12.80
N LEU A 100 22.05 -9.26 12.14
CA LEU A 100 23.17 -10.17 11.90
C LEU A 100 24.03 -10.18 13.17
N TYR A 101 23.85 -11.18 14.02
CA TYR A 101 24.80 -11.42 15.11
C TYR A 101 26.11 -11.91 14.50
N VAL A 102 27.10 -11.04 14.36
CA VAL A 102 28.49 -11.48 14.26
C VAL A 102 28.84 -12.02 15.65
N ILE A 103 28.82 -13.35 15.80
CA ILE A 103 29.32 -14.00 17.01
C ILE A 103 30.82 -13.72 17.06
N ARG A 104 31.23 -12.64 17.75
CA ARG A 104 32.64 -12.41 18.08
C ARG A 104 33.02 -13.52 19.06
N LYS A 105 33.85 -14.48 18.62
CA LYS A 105 34.41 -15.49 19.52
C LYS A 105 35.12 -14.76 20.67
N PRO A 106 34.90 -15.11 21.93
CA PRO A 106 35.57 -14.45 23.04
C PRO A 106 37.08 -14.70 22.92
N THR A 107 37.86 -13.64 22.71
CA THR A 107 39.32 -13.71 22.79
C THR A 107 39.68 -13.86 24.26
N LYS A 108 40.30 -15.00 24.62
CA LYS A 108 40.90 -15.19 25.94
C LYS A 108 42.07 -14.21 26.11
N THR A 109 41.83 -13.06 26.70
CA THR A 109 42.89 -12.19 27.20
C THR A 109 42.69 -11.98 28.69
N LEU A 110 43.60 -12.59 29.45
CA LEU A 110 43.85 -12.30 30.86
C LEU A 110 44.21 -10.81 30.98
N ASP A 111 43.52 -10.06 31.84
CA ASP A 111 44.26 -9.13 32.68
C ASP A 111 43.54 -8.79 33.99
N LYS A 112 44.37 -8.74 35.03
CA LYS A 112 44.09 -8.40 36.43
C LYS A 112 43.93 -6.87 36.56
N ARG A 113 43.55 -6.43 37.77
CA ARG A 113 43.58 -5.05 38.34
C ARG A 113 42.21 -4.35 38.26
N PHE A 114 41.61 -3.80 39.33
CA PHE A 114 42.13 -3.28 40.59
C PHE A 114 41.20 -3.64 41.77
N ASN A 115 41.80 -4.15 42.83
CA ASN A 115 41.24 -4.18 44.17
C ASN A 115 41.51 -2.81 44.81
N LYS A 116 40.49 -2.11 45.33
CA LYS A 116 40.67 -1.11 46.39
C LYS A 116 39.49 -1.21 47.37
N LYS A 117 39.77 -1.87 48.49
CA LYS A 117 39.10 -1.66 49.78
C LYS A 117 39.37 -0.22 50.24
N THR A 118 38.36 0.52 50.69
CA THR A 118 38.56 1.47 51.82
C THR A 118 37.22 1.75 52.51
N THR A 119 37.22 1.45 53.81
CA THR A 119 36.24 1.81 54.84
C THR A 119 36.52 3.23 55.34
N VAL A 120 35.48 4.00 55.64
CA VAL A 120 35.37 4.81 56.88
C VAL A 120 33.92 4.71 57.33
#